data_AF-A0A1D1Y172-F1
#
_entry.id   AF-A0A1D1Y172-F1
#
_cell.length_a   1.000
_cell.length_b   1.000
_cell.length_c   1.000
_cell.angle_alpha   90.00
_cell.angle_beta   90.00
_cell.angle_gamma   90.00
#
_symmetry.space_group_name_H-M   'P 1'
#
loop_
_entity.id
_entity.type
_entity.pdbx_description
1 polymer ?
#
loop_
_entity_poly.entity_id
_entity_poly.type
_entity_poly.pdbx_seq_one_letter_code
_entity_poly.pdbx_strand_id
1 'polypeptide(L)'
;LEILEMHKTSIQLVTCIIKNSRHLRKLLVNEFDVDKFNSEFSDFIRTIYESCSLVECLSIPIFPLSENYFTEFEELLNKCQKLRSLYFINTYYFTKNKGKELEYG
;
A
#
# COMPACT_ATOMS: atom_id res chain seq x y z
N LEU A 1 19.47 -0.60 -6.74
CA LEU A 1 18.35 -0.42 -5.79
C LEU A 1 17.38 0.57 -6.42
N GLU A 2 16.18 0.11 -6.73
CA GLU A 2 15.16 0.85 -7.49
C GLU A 2 14.35 1.77 -6.57
N ILE A 3 13.94 2.91 -7.12
CA ILE A 3 13.08 3.91 -6.46
C ILE A 3 11.87 4.08 -7.36
N LEU A 4 10.69 3.80 -6.82
CA LEU A 4 9.41 4.03 -7.48
C LEU A 4 8.74 5.19 -6.76
N GLU A 5 8.52 6.28 -7.48
CA GLU A 5 7.83 7.46 -6.99
C GLU A 5 6.69 7.81 -7.93
N MET A 6 5.48 7.89 -7.41
CA MET A 6 4.25 8.08 -8.19
C MET A 6 3.33 9.05 -7.47
N HIS A 7 2.83 10.05 -8.19
CA HIS A 7 1.87 10.98 -7.60
C HIS A 7 0.51 10.32 -7.37
N LYS A 8 -0.04 9.65 -8.38
CA LYS A 8 -1.32 8.93 -8.30
C LYS A 8 -1.26 7.67 -9.14
N THR A 9 -1.76 6.54 -8.61
CA THR A 9 -1.75 5.25 -9.31
C THR A 9 -2.73 4.26 -8.69
N SER A 10 -3.19 3.26 -9.44
CA SER A 10 -3.95 2.15 -8.86
C SER A 10 -3.05 1.14 -8.15
N ILE A 11 -3.61 0.42 -7.18
CA ILE A 11 -2.94 -0.68 -6.47
C ILE A 11 -2.47 -1.75 -7.46
N GLN A 12 -3.31 -2.13 -8.43
CA GLN A 12 -2.96 -3.12 -9.46
C GLN A 12 -1.70 -2.74 -10.23
N LEU A 13 -1.61 -1.49 -10.69
CA LEU A 13 -0.49 -1.03 -11.49
C LEU A 13 0.81 -1.10 -10.67
N VAL A 14 0.77 -0.64 -9.42
CA VAL A 14 1.92 -0.70 -8.52
C VAL A 14 2.34 -2.14 -8.28
N THR A 15 1.40 -3.04 -8.00
CA THR A 15 1.66 -4.48 -7.83
C THR A 15 2.39 -5.06 -9.05
N CYS A 16 1.93 -4.76 -10.26
CA CYS A 16 2.58 -5.21 -11.49
C CYS A 16 4.00 -4.67 -11.63
N ILE A 17 4.24 -3.41 -11.27
CA ILE A 17 5.59 -2.82 -11.32
C ILE A 17 6.50 -3.50 -10.31
N ILE A 18 6.05 -3.68 -9.06
CA ILE A 18 6.85 -4.34 -8.01
C ILE A 18 7.19 -5.78 -8.40
N LYS A 19 6.25 -6.54 -9.00
CA LYS A 19 6.51 -7.90 -9.51
C LYS A 19 7.65 -7.95 -10.52
N ASN A 20 7.82 -6.90 -11.32
CA ASN A 20 8.89 -6.80 -12.31
C ASN A 20 10.19 -6.18 -11.75
N SER A 21 10.15 -5.60 -10.56
CA SER A 21 11.31 -5.04 -9.88
C SER A 21 12.06 -6.12 -9.10
N ARG A 22 13.35 -6.27 -9.33
CA ARG A 22 14.19 -7.23 -8.58
C ARG A 22 14.80 -6.65 -7.31
N HIS A 23 14.92 -5.34 -7.22
CA HIS A 23 15.72 -4.67 -6.20
C HIS A 23 15.07 -3.39 -5.66
N LEU A 24 13.78 -3.45 -5.33
CA LEU A 24 13.03 -2.33 -4.79
C LEU A 24 13.65 -1.84 -3.47
N ARG A 25 13.97 -0.55 -3.41
CA ARG A 25 14.40 0.12 -2.17
C ARG A 25 13.36 1.08 -1.64
N LYS A 26 12.69 1.83 -2.52
CA LYS A 26 11.69 2.81 -2.11
C LYS A 26 10.45 2.69 -2.96
N LEU A 27 9.30 2.62 -2.31
CA LEU A 27 7.99 2.82 -2.92
C LEU A 27 7.33 4.04 -2.28
N LEU A 28 7.19 5.09 -3.06
CA LEU A 28 6.60 6.36 -2.67
C LEU A 28 5.39 6.62 -3.55
N VAL A 29 4.20 6.59 -2.96
CA VAL A 29 2.95 6.83 -3.68
C VAL A 29 2.16 7.86 -2.88
N ASN A 30 1.80 8.99 -3.49
CA ASN A 30 1.06 10.04 -2.76
C ASN A 30 -0.44 9.76 -2.70
N GLU A 31 -0.99 9.10 -3.72
CA GLU A 31 -2.42 8.80 -3.81
C GLU A 31 -2.62 7.44 -4.51
N PHE A 32 -3.39 6.56 -3.88
CA PHE A 32 -3.86 5.35 -4.54
C PHE A 32 -5.25 5.59 -5.12
N ASP A 33 -5.42 5.28 -6.41
CA ASP A 33 -6.71 5.21 -7.06
C ASP A 33 -7.36 3.87 -6.73
N VAL A 34 -8.60 3.90 -6.26
CA VAL A 34 -9.17 2.72 -5.64
C VAL A 34 -10.60 2.45 -6.03
N ASP A 35 -10.70 1.82 -7.18
CA ASP A 35 -11.95 1.35 -7.75
C ASP A 35 -12.40 -0.01 -7.17
N LYS A 36 -11.47 -0.88 -6.69
CA LYS A 36 -11.75 -2.27 -6.23
C LYS A 36 -10.80 -2.78 -5.13
N PHE A 37 -10.95 -2.25 -3.91
CA PHE A 37 -10.05 -2.48 -2.77
C PHE A 37 -9.80 -3.94 -2.37
N ASN A 38 -10.84 -4.76 -2.19
CA ASN A 38 -10.68 -5.97 -1.36
C ASN A 38 -9.88 -7.10 -2.02
N SER A 39 -10.00 -7.32 -3.34
CA SER A 39 -9.26 -8.42 -3.99
C SER A 39 -7.81 -8.05 -4.33
N GLU A 40 -7.53 -6.76 -4.53
CA GLU A 40 -6.25 -6.30 -5.07
C GLU A 40 -5.22 -6.02 -3.99
N PHE A 41 -5.69 -5.78 -2.76
CA PHE A 41 -4.83 -5.45 -1.63
C PHE A 41 -4.00 -6.63 -1.14
N SER A 42 -4.60 -7.83 -0.99
CA SER A 42 -3.85 -9.01 -0.54
C SER A 42 -2.72 -9.37 -1.52
N ASP A 43 -2.96 -9.24 -2.83
CA ASP A 43 -1.93 -9.44 -3.85
C ASP A 43 -0.81 -8.40 -3.75
N PHE A 44 -1.16 -7.15 -3.45
CA PHE A 44 -0.20 -6.06 -3.24
C PHE A 44 0.71 -6.32 -2.03
N ILE A 45 0.13 -6.65 -0.88
CA ILE A 45 0.88 -6.94 0.35
C ILE A 45 1.79 -8.15 0.16
N ARG A 46 1.28 -9.23 -0.44
CA ARG A 46 2.09 -10.41 -0.76
C ARG A 46 3.27 -10.08 -1.66
N THR A 47 3.04 -9.26 -2.69
CA THR A 47 4.09 -8.84 -3.63
C THR A 47 5.18 -8.01 -2.92
N ILE A 48 4.80 -7.10 -2.02
CA ILE A 48 5.76 -6.37 -1.19
C ILE A 48 6.51 -7.33 -0.26
N TYR A 49 5.79 -8.22 0.41
CA TYR A 49 6.35 -9.24 1.29
C TYR A 49 7.42 -10.09 0.59
N GLU A 50 7.21 -10.46 -0.67
CA GLU A 50 8.19 -11.20 -1.50
C GLU A 50 9.42 -10.36 -1.88
N SER A 51 9.26 -9.04 -2.03
CA SER A 51 10.33 -8.10 -2.44
C SER A 51 11.00 -7.34 -1.29
N CYS A 52 10.60 -7.57 -0.03
CA CYS A 52 10.91 -6.65 1.07
C CYS A 52 12.36 -6.66 1.60
N SER A 53 13.22 -7.55 1.11
CA SER A 53 14.59 -7.73 1.63
C SER A 53 15.50 -6.50 1.48
N LEU A 54 15.12 -5.57 0.61
CA LEU A 54 15.87 -4.35 0.29
C LEU A 54 15.05 -3.06 0.50
N VAL A 55 13.77 -3.18 0.90
CA VAL A 55 12.85 -2.05 1.02
C VAL A 55 13.17 -1.26 2.28
N GLU A 56 13.44 0.03 2.10
CA GLU A 56 13.75 0.99 3.16
C GLU A 56 12.61 1.99 3.38
N CYS A 57 11.83 2.28 2.34
CA CYS A 57 10.69 3.20 2.42
C CYS A 57 9.50 2.60 1.68
N LEU A 58 8.33 2.62 2.33
CA LEU A 58 7.11 2.04 1.79
C LEU A 58 5.92 2.98 1.99
N SER A 59 5.13 3.16 0.94
CA SER A 59 3.81 3.80 1.00
C SER A 59 2.74 2.71 0.89
N ILE A 60 1.83 2.66 1.84
CA ILE A 60 0.73 1.69 1.90
C ILE A 60 -0.59 2.46 1.94
N PRO A 61 -1.58 2.11 1.10
CA PRO A 61 -2.92 2.65 1.23
C PRO A 61 -3.52 2.22 2.57
N ILE A 62 -4.08 3.17 3.32
CA ILE A 62 -4.98 2.84 4.43
C ILE A 62 -6.23 2.17 3.79
N PHE A 63 -6.79 1.12 4.43
CA PHE A 63 -8.18 0.63 4.34
C PHE A 63 -8.50 -0.73 3.64
N PRO A 64 -9.65 -1.36 4.00
CA PRO A 64 -10.41 -1.19 5.25
C PRO A 64 -9.78 -2.06 6.35
N LEU A 65 -9.79 -1.54 7.58
CA LEU A 65 -9.27 -2.22 8.77
C LEU A 65 -10.15 -3.45 9.07
N SER A 66 -9.77 -4.60 8.54
CA SER A 66 -10.26 -5.91 8.97
C SER A 66 -9.22 -6.56 9.87
N GLU A 67 -9.60 -7.54 10.70
CA GLU A 67 -8.62 -8.29 11.51
C GLU A 67 -7.53 -8.90 10.62
N ASN A 68 -7.92 -9.44 9.46
CA ASN A 68 -7.00 -10.01 8.48
C ASN A 68 -5.98 -8.98 7.96
N TYR A 69 -6.41 -7.73 7.75
CA TYR A 69 -5.52 -6.65 7.32
C TYR A 69 -4.40 -6.42 8.34
N PHE A 70 -4.71 -6.42 9.64
CA PHE A 70 -3.70 -6.22 10.68
C PHE A 70 -2.73 -7.39 10.77
N THR A 71 -3.22 -8.63 10.64
CA THR A 71 -2.35 -9.81 10.60
C THR A 71 -1.40 -9.78 9.40
N GLU A 72 -1.90 -9.55 8.19
CA GLU A 72 -1.07 -9.46 6.98
C GLU A 72 -0.05 -8.30 7.07
N PHE A 73 -0.46 -7.18 7.67
CA PHE A 73 0.41 -6.03 7.89
C PHE A 73 1.50 -6.31 8.94
N GLU A 74 1.18 -6.97 10.04
CA GLU A 74 2.15 -7.38 11.06
C GLU A 74 3.19 -8.35 10.46
N GLU A 75 2.75 -9.32 9.66
CA GLU A 75 3.65 -10.24 8.94
C GLU A 75 4.58 -9.50 7.97
N LEU A 76 4.06 -8.49 7.26
CA LEU A 76 4.86 -7.63 6.39
C LEU A 76 5.94 -6.90 7.20
N LEU A 77 5.58 -6.25 8.30
CA LEU A 77 6.55 -5.52 9.14
C LEU A 77 7.64 -6.44 9.69
N ASN A 78 7.26 -7.65 10.13
CA ASN A 78 8.22 -8.63 10.65
C ASN A 78 9.23 -9.09 9.59
N LYS A 79 8.84 -9.15 8.32
CA LYS A 79 9.74 -9.54 7.21
C LYS A 79 10.57 -8.38 6.66
N CYS A 80 10.02 -7.18 6.65
CA CYS A 80 10.63 -5.97 6.09
C CYS A 80 11.71 -5.37 7.02
N GLN A 81 12.76 -6.13 7.34
CA GLN A 81 13.76 -5.77 8.35
C GLN A 81 14.59 -4.51 8.06
N LYS A 82 14.58 -4.02 6.81
CA LYS A 82 15.28 -2.78 6.41
C LYS A 82 14.39 -1.55 6.36
N LEU A 83 13.10 -1.71 6.67
CA LEU A 83 12.13 -0.61 6.62
C LEU A 83 12.51 0.47 7.63
N ARG A 84 12.72 1.70 7.15
CA ARG A 84 13.05 2.89 7.94
C ARG A 84 11.92 3.90 7.96
N SER A 85 11.08 3.89 6.94
CA SER A 85 9.98 4.84 6.79
C SER A 85 8.77 4.15 6.20
N LEU A 86 7.62 4.38 6.82
CA LEU A 86 6.34 3.87 6.39
C LEU A 86 5.37 5.05 6.28
N TYR A 87 4.75 5.18 5.11
CA TYR A 87 3.76 6.22 4.82
C TYR A 87 2.40 5.57 4.65
N PHE A 88 1.45 6.01 5.46
CA PHE A 88 0.06 5.61 5.34
C PHE A 88 -0.65 6.61 4.44
N ILE A 89 -1.14 6.13 3.31
CA ILE A 89 -1.78 6.97 2.30
C ILE A 89 -3.28 6.87 2.47
N ASN A 90 -3.91 7.98 2.84
CA ASN A 90 -5.36 8.03 2.95
C ASN A 90 -5.96 7.75 1.57
N THR A 91 -6.69 6.65 1.45
CA THR A 91 -7.42 6.37 0.23
C THR A 91 -8.76 7.07 0.36
N TYR A 92 -8.97 8.12 -0.44
CA TYR A 92 -10.30 8.69 -0.56
C TYR A 92 -11.17 7.64 -1.23
N TYR A 93 -11.95 6.90 -0.44
CA TYR A 93 -13.16 6.31 -0.96
C TYR A 93 -13.95 7.49 -1.50
N PHE A 94 -13.92 7.70 -2.82
CA PHE A 94 -15.02 8.35 -3.50
C PHE A 94 -16.23 7.45 -3.27
N THR A 95 -16.82 7.58 -2.09
CA THR A 95 -18.19 7.20 -1.90
C THR A 95 -18.91 7.92 -3.03
N LYS A 96 -19.54 7.14 -3.91
CA LYS A 96 -20.68 7.60 -4.69
C LYS A 96 -21.86 8.03 -3.78
N ASN A 97 -21.59 8.48 -2.54
CA ASN A 97 -22.53 9.07 -1.61
C ASN A 97 -22.00 10.45 -1.27
N LYS A 98 -22.48 11.45 -2.01
CA LYS A 98 -22.58 12.81 -1.48
C LYS A 98 -23.21 12.73 -0.09
N GLY A 99 -22.53 13.31 0.91
CA GLY A 99 -23.16 13.74 2.14
C GLY A 99 -23.11 12.76 3.30
N LYS A 100 -21.90 12.50 3.84
CA LYS A 100 -21.71 12.45 5.30
C LYS A 100 -20.35 13.07 5.62
N GLU A 101 -20.37 14.34 5.99
CA GLU A 101 -19.31 14.95 6.78
C GLU A 101 -19.13 14.08 8.04
N LEU A 102 -17.90 13.67 8.32
CA LEU A 102 -17.56 13.01 9.57
C LEU A 102 -17.49 14.10 10.64
N GLU A 103 -18.56 14.26 11.42
CA GLU A 103 -18.50 15.00 12.68
C GLU A 103 -17.69 14.16 13.68
N TYR A 104 -16.55 14.70 14.12
CA TYR A 104 -15.84 14.15 15.28
C TYR A 104 -16.56 14.66 16.53
N GLY A 105 -17.24 13.73 17.23
CA GLY A 105 -17.75 13.92 18.59
C GLY A 105 -16.67 13.67 19.64
#